data_AF-A0A0E3LS31-F1
#
_entry.id   AF-A0A0E3LS31-F1
#
_cell.length_a   1.000
_cell.length_b   1.000
_cell.length_c   1.000
_cell.angle_alpha   90.00
_cell.angle_beta   90.00
_cell.angle_gamma   90.00
#
_symmetry.space_group_name_H-M   'P 1'
#
loop_
_entity.id
_entity.type
_entity.pdbx_description
1 polymer ?
#
loop_
_entity_poly.entity_id
_entity_poly.type
_entity_poly.pdbx_seq_one_letter_code
_entity_poly.pdbx_strand_id
1 'polypeptide(L)'
;MKMRRTVYEMIFARLQQMGIIDESGEMQADYMKFESSGLMPLNVDKLTSDTIALAHNGKQNGDVMADPDMEVRIYPDLKMAEALTFRNDYMGIYQEVYPEPGKYYPKFKKELNDFLNNWLKTMIEVQEYQLTA
;
A
#
# COMPACT_ATOMS: atom_id res chain seq x y z
N MET A 1 25.47 14.64 -9.02
CA MET A 1 25.22 13.77 -7.85
C MET A 1 23.73 13.45 -7.83
N LYS A 2 23.31 12.21 -8.13
CA LYS A 2 21.88 11.85 -8.13
C LYS A 2 21.47 11.68 -6.66
N MET A 3 20.59 12.53 -6.13
CA MET A 3 20.08 12.34 -4.77
C MET A 3 19.38 10.98 -4.67
N ARG A 4 19.64 10.26 -3.57
CA ARG A 4 18.98 9.00 -3.29
C ARG A 4 17.52 9.30 -2.94
N ARG A 5 16.59 8.63 -3.61
CA ARG A 5 15.15 8.72 -3.30
C ARG A 5 14.91 8.31 -1.84
N THR A 6 14.04 9.04 -1.17
CA THR A 6 13.46 8.70 0.13
C THR A 6 12.50 7.50 -0.01
N VAL A 7 12.15 6.86 1.11
CA VAL A 7 11.17 5.76 1.10
C VAL A 7 9.82 6.21 0.54
N TYR A 8 9.39 7.43 0.83
CA TYR A 8 8.12 7.98 0.37
C TYR A 8 8.08 8.18 -1.15
N GLU A 9 9.15 8.71 -1.74
CA GLU A 9 9.28 8.85 -3.20
C GLU A 9 9.38 7.47 -3.89
N MET A 10 9.98 6.49 -3.21
CA MET A 10 10.07 5.14 -3.72
C MET A 10 8.72 4.41 -3.69
N ILE A 11 7.88 4.62 -2.67
CA ILE A 11 6.52 4.08 -2.60
C ILE A 11 5.69 4.68 -3.75
N PHE A 12 5.68 6.00 -3.89
CA PHE A 12 4.97 6.69 -4.98
C PHE A 12 5.35 6.14 -6.35
N ALA A 13 6.65 6.03 -6.64
CA ALA A 13 7.14 5.50 -7.91
C ALA A 13 6.70 4.04 -8.17
N ARG A 14 6.52 3.23 -7.12
CA ARG A 14 6.05 1.84 -7.27
C ARG A 14 4.54 1.76 -7.50
N LEU A 15 3.76 2.61 -6.82
CA LEU A 15 2.33 2.73 -7.12
C LEU A 15 2.12 3.15 -8.57
N GLN A 16 2.95 4.07 -9.09
CA GLN A 16 2.98 4.41 -10.53
C GLN A 16 3.37 3.23 -11.42
N GLN A 17 4.44 2.51 -11.05
CA GLN A 17 4.91 1.37 -11.83
C GLN A 17 3.88 0.23 -11.92
N MET A 18 3.08 0.02 -10.88
CA MET A 18 1.97 -0.92 -10.88
C MET A 18 0.73 -0.40 -11.62
N GLY A 19 0.73 0.87 -12.03
CA GLY A 19 -0.43 1.50 -12.65
C GLY A 19 -1.56 1.83 -11.69
N ILE A 20 -1.34 1.78 -10.37
CA ILE A 20 -2.36 2.16 -9.36
C ILE A 20 -2.66 3.66 -9.45
N ILE A 21 -1.61 4.46 -9.66
CA ILE A 21 -1.70 5.88 -9.93
C ILE A 21 -1.02 6.22 -11.26
N ASP A 22 -1.44 7.31 -11.87
CA ASP A 22 -0.85 7.85 -13.10
C ASP A 22 0.41 8.71 -12.83
N GLU A 23 0.93 9.37 -13.87
CA GLU A 23 2.12 10.23 -13.76
C GLU A 23 1.92 11.45 -12.83
N SER A 24 0.68 11.91 -12.68
CA SER A 24 0.30 13.03 -11.83
C SER A 24 0.10 12.63 -10.37
N GLY A 25 -0.15 11.34 -10.10
CA GLY A 25 -0.46 10.81 -8.78
C GLY A 25 -1.95 10.60 -8.54
N GLU A 26 -2.78 10.73 -9.59
CA GLU A 26 -4.20 10.41 -9.53
C GLU A 26 -4.42 8.90 -9.71
N MET A 27 -5.38 8.36 -8.97
CA MET A 27 -5.80 6.96 -9.13
C MET A 27 -6.47 6.72 -10.47
N GLN A 28 -6.15 5.57 -11.09
CA GLN A 28 -6.73 5.22 -12.38
C GLN A 28 -8.16 4.68 -12.30
N ALA A 29 -8.57 4.14 -11.15
CA ALA A 29 -9.92 3.64 -10.91
C ALA A 29 -10.27 3.66 -9.42
N ASP A 30 -11.57 3.56 -9.10
CA ASP A 30 -12.04 3.46 -7.70
C ASP A 30 -11.76 2.10 -7.08
N TYR A 31 -11.60 1.06 -7.90
CA TYR A 31 -11.22 -0.29 -7.50
C TYR A 31 -10.31 -0.91 -8.56
N MET A 32 -9.28 -1.64 -8.13
CA MET A 32 -8.41 -2.41 -9.00
C MET A 32 -8.09 -3.76 -8.36
N LYS A 33 -7.99 -4.81 -9.18
CA LYS A 33 -7.58 -6.14 -8.74
C LYS A 33 -6.36 -6.63 -9.49
N PHE A 34 -5.32 -6.96 -8.74
CA PHE A 34 -4.11 -7.54 -9.27
C PHE A 34 -3.99 -9.01 -8.87
N GLU A 35 -3.60 -9.86 -9.81
CA GLU A 35 -3.41 -11.28 -9.57
C GLU A 35 -2.01 -11.73 -9.96
N SER A 36 -1.55 -12.78 -9.28
CA SER A 36 -0.35 -13.53 -9.63
C SER A 36 -0.63 -15.01 -9.39
N SER A 37 -0.07 -15.86 -10.26
CA SER A 37 -0.36 -17.29 -10.26
C SER A 37 0.02 -17.95 -8.92
N GLY A 38 -0.96 -18.56 -8.26
CA GLY A 38 -0.76 -19.27 -6.99
C GLY A 38 -0.61 -18.36 -5.76
N LEU A 39 -0.82 -17.05 -5.89
CA LEU A 39 -0.78 -16.08 -4.79
C LEU A 39 -2.17 -15.48 -4.52
N MET A 40 -2.34 -14.86 -3.35
CA MET A 40 -3.57 -14.13 -3.02
C MET A 40 -3.70 -12.87 -3.90
N PRO A 41 -4.87 -12.56 -4.45
CA PRO A 41 -5.04 -11.30 -5.18
C PRO A 41 -4.75 -10.08 -4.30
N LEU A 42 -4.11 -9.07 -4.87
CA LEU A 42 -4.04 -7.74 -4.27
C LEU A 42 -5.28 -6.94 -4.72
N ASN A 43 -6.06 -6.49 -3.76
CA ASN A 43 -7.17 -5.58 -3.98
C ASN A 43 -6.72 -4.17 -3.63
N VAL A 44 -7.10 -3.20 -4.47
CA VAL A 44 -6.83 -1.78 -4.26
C VAL A 44 -8.15 -1.04 -4.31
N ASP A 45 -8.48 -0.35 -3.23
CA ASP A 45 -9.72 0.42 -3.10
C ASP A 45 -9.40 1.90 -2.87
N LYS A 46 -10.08 2.77 -3.62
CA LYS A 46 -10.07 4.21 -3.36
C LYS A 46 -10.92 4.53 -2.15
N LEU A 47 -10.30 5.04 -1.09
CA LEU A 47 -11.02 5.46 0.12
C LEU A 47 -11.42 6.93 0.05
N THR A 48 -10.50 7.78 -0.40
CA THR A 48 -10.70 9.24 -0.57
C THR A 48 -10.01 9.72 -1.85
N SER A 49 -9.96 11.03 -2.09
CA SER A 49 -9.19 11.59 -3.20
C SER A 49 -7.68 11.32 -3.12
N ASP A 50 -7.14 11.12 -1.91
CA ASP A 50 -5.70 11.02 -1.64
C ASP A 50 -5.29 9.73 -0.89
N THR A 51 -6.25 8.86 -0.56
CA THR A 51 -6.00 7.68 0.28
C THR A 51 -6.57 6.41 -0.37
N ILE A 52 -5.77 5.35 -0.33
CA ILE A 52 -6.10 4.03 -0.87
C ILE A 52 -5.95 2.95 0.20
N ALA A 53 -6.70 1.85 0.08
CA ALA A 53 -6.42 0.60 0.76
C ALA A 53 -5.70 -0.36 -0.19
N LEU A 54 -4.72 -1.10 0.32
CA LEU A 54 -4.03 -2.20 -0.35
C LEU A 54 -4.21 -3.46 0.50
N ALA A 55 -4.93 -4.46 -0.01
CA ALA A 55 -5.30 -5.62 0.79
C ALA A 55 -5.11 -6.96 0.08
N HIS A 56 -4.45 -7.88 0.78
CA HIS A 56 -4.59 -9.30 0.58
C HIS A 56 -5.59 -9.85 1.61
N ASN A 57 -6.41 -10.80 1.19
CA ASN A 57 -7.45 -11.38 2.02
C ASN A 57 -7.37 -12.91 1.99
N GLY A 58 -7.18 -13.50 3.16
CA GLY A 58 -7.34 -14.93 3.40
C GLY A 58 -8.74 -15.27 3.90
N LYS A 59 -8.95 -16.55 4.23
CA LYS A 59 -10.16 -17.02 4.94
C LYS A 59 -9.78 -17.83 6.18
N GLN A 60 -10.49 -17.64 7.27
CA GLN A 60 -10.39 -18.48 8.47
C GLN A 60 -11.80 -18.84 8.96
N ASN A 61 -12.13 -20.13 9.00
CA ASN A 61 -13.45 -20.62 9.40
C ASN A 61 -14.64 -19.99 8.63
N GLY A 62 -14.40 -19.50 7.40
CA GLY A 62 -15.40 -18.81 6.59
C GLY A 62 -15.35 -17.29 6.66
N ASP A 63 -14.68 -16.73 7.66
CA ASP A 63 -14.49 -15.28 7.81
C ASP A 63 -13.35 -14.79 6.91
N VAL A 64 -13.49 -13.59 6.34
CA VAL A 64 -12.46 -12.91 5.55
C VAL A 64 -11.47 -12.27 6.52
N MET A 65 -10.17 -12.53 6.30
CA MET A 65 -9.08 -12.11 7.17
C MET A 65 -8.06 -11.29 6.39
N ALA A 66 -7.69 -10.11 6.89
CA ALA A 66 -6.65 -9.27 6.30
C ALA A 66 -5.25 -9.91 6.45
N ASP A 67 -4.47 -10.00 5.37
CA ASP A 67 -3.10 -10.57 5.37
C ASP A 67 -2.15 -10.07 4.26
N PRO A 68 -1.61 -8.83 4.34
CA PRO A 68 -2.05 -7.73 5.20
C PRO A 68 -3.06 -6.82 4.49
N ASP A 69 -3.63 -5.88 5.25
CA ASP A 69 -4.36 -4.69 4.78
C ASP A 69 -3.60 -3.42 5.23
N MET A 70 -3.42 -2.46 4.32
CA MET A 70 -2.77 -1.19 4.59
C MET A 70 -3.50 -0.02 3.94
N GLU A 71 -3.72 1.06 4.69
CA GLU A 71 -4.08 2.35 4.12
C GLU A 71 -2.83 3.16 3.76
N VAL A 72 -2.85 3.82 2.61
CA VAL A 72 -1.74 4.60 2.07
C VAL A 72 -2.24 5.96 1.62
N ARG A 73 -1.60 7.04 2.10
CA ARG A 73 -1.85 8.40 1.62
C ARG A 73 -0.87 8.75 0.51
N ILE A 74 -1.37 9.44 -0.51
CA ILE A 74 -0.64 9.88 -1.69
C ILE A 74 -0.55 11.41 -1.64
N TYR A 75 0.65 11.93 -1.90
CA TYR A 75 0.94 13.35 -1.99
C TYR A 75 1.44 13.68 -3.42
N PRO A 76 0.51 13.89 -4.37
CA PRO A 76 0.83 14.16 -5.78
C PRO A 76 1.89 15.26 -5.99
N ASP A 77 1.70 16.41 -5.34
CA ASP A 77 2.58 17.58 -5.47
C ASP A 77 4.03 17.30 -5.03
N LEU A 78 4.20 16.39 -4.08
CA LEU A 78 5.50 16.00 -3.53
C LEU A 78 6.09 14.76 -4.22
N LYS A 79 5.30 14.08 -5.07
CA LYS A 79 5.61 12.75 -5.62
C LYS A 79 6.01 11.76 -4.52
N MET A 80 5.25 11.77 -3.43
CA MET A 80 5.47 10.96 -2.24
C MET A 80 4.19 10.21 -1.89
N ALA A 81 4.33 9.05 -1.26
CA ALA A 81 3.22 8.35 -0.63
C ALA A 81 3.69 7.75 0.69
N GLU A 82 2.79 7.58 1.65
CA GLU A 82 3.10 7.01 2.95
C GLU A 82 2.06 6.03 3.46
N ALA A 83 2.52 5.01 4.18
CA ALA A 83 1.65 4.12 4.94
C ALA A 83 1.01 4.87 6.13
N LEU A 84 -0.30 4.68 6.30
CA LEU A 84 -1.10 5.17 7.42
C LEU A 84 -1.40 4.07 8.44
N THR A 85 -1.74 2.87 7.97
CA THR A 85 -2.14 1.74 8.80
C THR A 85 -1.47 0.44 8.34
N PHE A 86 -1.51 -0.56 9.22
CA PHE A 86 -1.22 -1.95 8.91
C PHE A 86 -2.09 -2.85 9.77
N ARG A 87 -2.75 -3.80 9.12
CA ARG A 87 -3.59 -4.81 9.77
C ARG A 87 -3.23 -6.21 9.28
N ASN A 88 -3.09 -7.13 10.22
CA ASN A 88 -2.97 -8.56 9.94
C ASN A 88 -3.80 -9.34 10.97
N ASP A 89 -4.90 -9.92 10.51
CA ASP A 89 -5.87 -10.54 11.41
C ASP A 89 -5.38 -11.88 11.96
N TYR A 90 -4.61 -12.66 11.18
CA TYR A 90 -4.02 -13.92 11.63
C TYR A 90 -3.04 -13.72 12.79
N MET A 91 -2.41 -12.55 12.87
CA MET A 91 -1.50 -12.18 13.95
C MET A 91 -2.17 -11.34 15.05
N GLY A 92 -3.43 -10.93 14.88
CA GLY A 92 -4.12 -10.01 15.79
C GLY A 92 -3.46 -8.63 15.88
N ILE A 93 -2.87 -8.15 14.77
CA ILE A 93 -2.12 -6.90 14.72
C ILE A 93 -2.95 -5.82 14.03
N TYR A 94 -3.04 -4.66 14.68
CA TYR A 94 -3.44 -3.39 14.08
C TYR A 94 -2.48 -2.28 14.54
N GLN A 95 -1.96 -1.52 13.59
CA GLN A 95 -1.04 -0.40 13.83
C GLN A 95 -1.48 0.80 13.01
N GLU A 96 -1.42 1.99 13.62
CA GLU A 96 -1.81 3.25 13.00
C GLU A 96 -0.72 4.30 13.27
N VAL A 97 -0.32 5.04 12.22
CA VAL A 97 0.73 6.05 12.33
C VAL A 97 0.24 7.29 13.07
N TYR A 98 -0.99 7.73 12.81
CA TYR A 98 -1.57 8.98 13.28
C TYR A 98 -2.81 8.74 14.15
N PRO A 99 -2.65 8.40 15.44
CA PRO A 99 -3.78 8.02 16.31
C PRO A 99 -4.72 9.19 16.63
N GLU A 100 -4.21 10.42 16.55
CA GLU A 100 -4.94 11.66 16.87
C GLU A 100 -4.38 12.81 16.01
N PRO A 101 -5.18 13.84 15.71
CA PRO A 101 -4.69 15.02 14.98
C PRO A 101 -3.44 15.64 15.61
N GLY A 102 -2.40 15.83 14.81
CA GLY A 102 -1.14 16.44 15.23
C GLY A 102 -0.19 15.49 16.00
N LYS A 103 -0.56 14.24 16.22
CA LYS A 103 0.30 13.22 16.84
C LYS A 103 0.63 12.12 15.83
N TYR A 104 1.84 11.59 15.93
CA TYR A 104 2.22 10.38 15.18
C TYR A 104 3.19 9.52 15.98
N TYR A 105 3.21 8.22 15.71
CA TYR A 105 4.19 7.30 16.25
C TYR A 105 5.39 7.19 15.29
N PRO A 106 6.58 7.73 15.62
CA PRO A 106 7.73 7.74 14.71
C PRO A 106 8.20 6.35 14.32
N LYS A 107 8.09 5.40 15.27
CA LYS A 107 8.42 3.99 15.03
C LYS A 107 7.54 3.39 13.93
N PHE A 108 6.21 3.49 14.06
CA PHE A 108 5.27 2.96 13.06
C PHE A 108 5.39 3.69 11.73
N LYS A 109 5.58 5.03 11.75
CA LYS A 109 5.84 5.78 10.50
C LYS A 109 7.04 5.20 9.76
N LYS A 110 8.14 4.87 10.44
CA LYS A 110 9.30 4.25 9.79
C LYS A 110 9.01 2.82 9.34
N GLU A 111 8.55 1.97 10.25
CA GLU A 111 8.39 0.53 10.01
C GLU A 111 7.35 0.21 8.93
N LEU A 112 6.20 0.89 8.95
CA LEU A 112 5.14 0.64 7.97
C LEU A 112 5.52 1.13 6.57
N ASN A 113 6.24 2.25 6.47
CA ASN A 113 6.75 2.71 5.17
C ASN A 113 7.85 1.81 4.62
N ASP A 114 8.77 1.32 5.47
CA ASP A 114 9.78 0.35 5.07
C ASP A 114 9.14 -0.96 4.59
N PHE A 115 8.11 -1.44 5.32
CA PHE A 115 7.34 -2.62 4.93
C PHE A 115 6.63 -2.42 3.58
N LEU A 116 5.82 -1.37 3.45
CA LEU A 116 5.06 -1.07 2.23
C LEU A 116 5.99 -0.96 1.01
N ASN A 117 7.09 -0.22 1.15
CA ASN A 117 8.09 -0.07 0.11
C ASN A 117 8.65 -1.43 -0.37
N ASN A 118 8.95 -2.33 0.57
CA ASN A 118 9.48 -3.66 0.25
C ASN A 118 8.42 -4.60 -0.29
N TRP A 119 7.19 -4.51 0.23
CA TRP A 119 6.06 -5.32 -0.22
C TRP A 119 5.71 -5.03 -1.68
N LEU A 120 5.50 -3.75 -2.02
CA LEU A 120 5.30 -3.30 -3.41
C LEU A 120 6.48 -3.70 -4.31
N LYS A 121 7.72 -3.58 -3.82
CA LYS A 121 8.91 -4.00 -4.58
C LYS A 121 8.85 -5.48 -4.93
N THR A 122 8.57 -6.33 -3.96
CA THR A 122 8.46 -7.78 -4.15
C THR A 122 7.32 -8.13 -5.10
N MET A 123 6.18 -7.43 -5.00
CA MET A 123 5.05 -7.62 -5.91
C MET A 123 5.41 -7.36 -7.37
N ILE A 124 6.21 -6.32 -7.62
CA ILE A 124 6.65 -5.92 -8.95
C ILE A 124 7.76 -6.84 -9.48
N GLU A 125 8.81 -7.06 -8.67
CA GLU A 125 10.07 -7.66 -9.16
C GLU A 125 10.11 -9.19 -9.05
N VAL A 126 9.29 -9.79 -8.19
CA VAL A 126 9.37 -11.22 -7.85
C VAL A 126 8.04 -11.94 -8.06
N GLN A 127 6.95 -11.35 -7.57
CA GLN A 127 5.63 -11.97 -7.64
C GLN A 127 4.88 -11.60 -8.92
N GLU A 128 5.35 -10.61 -9.67
CA GLU A 128 4.86 -10.24 -11.01
C GLU A 128 3.34 -10.01 -11.09
N TYR A 129 2.75 -9.35 -10.08
CA TYR A 129 1.32 -9.05 -10.06
C TYR A 129 0.88 -8.25 -11.30
N GLN A 130 -0.22 -8.66 -11.92
CA GLN A 130 -0.80 -8.01 -13.09
C GLN A 130 -2.25 -7.59 -12.83
N LEU A 131 -2.66 -6.45 -13.38
CA LEU A 131 -4.04 -5.97 -13.34
C LEU A 131 -4.95 -6.94 -14.11
N THR A 132 -6.10 -7.32 -13.54
CA THR A 132 -7.00 -8.34 -14.13
C THR A 132 -8.41 -7.87 -14.46
N ALA A 133 -8.83 -6.72 -13.92
CA ALA A 133 -10.01 -5.95 -14.32
C ALA A 133 -10.00 -4.61 -13.58
#